data_AF-A0A946X0K8-F1
#
_entry.id   AF-A0A946X0K8-F1
#
_cell.length_a   1.000
_cell.length_b   1.000
_cell.length_c   1.000
_cell.angle_alpha   90.00
_cell.angle_beta   90.00
_cell.angle_gamma   90.00
#
_symmetry.space_group_name_H-M   'P 1'
#
loop_
_entity.id
_entity.type
_entity.pdbx_description
1 polymer ?
#
loop_
_entity_poly.entity_id
_entity_poly.type
_entity_poly.pdbx_seq_one_letter_code
_entity_poly.pdbx_strand_id
1 'polypeptide(L)'
;MKRIINLFLEHPRSRSETYIEHLVCAASYGFKMIFAGFAVIIHSIFPFLFETTASDLCKKIVSDVKDRLDSSLSQTNSQKN
;
A
#
# COMPACT_ATOMS: atom_id res chain seq x y z
N MET A 1 -13.98 20.86 -14.17
CA MET A 1 -13.74 20.38 -12.80
C MET A 1 -14.55 19.14 -12.36
N LYS A 2 -15.44 18.55 -13.19
CA LYS A 2 -16.19 17.33 -12.82
C LYS A 2 -15.43 16.00 -13.03
N ARG A 3 -14.33 16.00 -13.81
CA ARG A 3 -13.61 14.78 -14.22
C ARG A 3 -12.62 14.23 -13.19
N ILE A 4 -11.95 15.09 -12.44
CA ILE A 4 -10.91 14.69 -11.48
C ILE A 4 -11.53 13.97 -10.28
N ILE A 5 -12.69 14.45 -9.82
CA ILE A 5 -13.46 13.88 -8.71
C ILE A 5 -13.84 12.42 -9.00
N ASN A 6 -14.22 12.09 -10.25
CA ASN A 6 -14.56 10.71 -10.62
C ASN A 6 -13.36 9.76 -10.50
N LEU A 7 -12.15 10.17 -10.89
CA LEU A 7 -10.96 9.31 -10.81
C LEU A 7 -10.60 8.95 -9.36
N PHE A 8 -10.80 9.89 -8.43
CA PHE A 8 -10.56 9.66 -6.99
C PHE A 8 -11.70 8.93 -6.28
N LEU A 9 -12.93 8.90 -6.82
CA LEU A 9 -14.08 8.21 -6.22
C LEU A 9 -14.46 6.87 -6.89
N GLU A 10 -14.12 6.63 -8.15
CA GLU A 10 -14.37 5.35 -8.84
C GLU A 10 -13.44 4.24 -8.36
N HIS A 11 -12.17 4.57 -8.06
CA HIS A 11 -11.19 3.58 -7.62
C HIS A 11 -11.45 3.02 -6.20
N PRO A 12 -11.92 3.80 -5.21
CA PRO A 12 -12.36 3.29 -3.90
C PRO A 12 -13.69 2.53 -3.95
N ARG A 13 -14.62 2.96 -4.82
CA ARG A 13 -15.95 2.32 -4.95
C ARG A 13 -15.90 0.86 -5.39
N SER A 14 -14.86 0.45 -6.11
CA SER A 14 -14.64 -0.95 -6.48
C SER A 14 -14.15 -1.83 -5.32
N ARG A 15 -13.81 -1.25 -4.16
CA ARG A 15 -13.25 -1.95 -3.00
C ARG A 15 -13.97 -1.69 -1.67
N SER A 16 -15.18 -1.12 -1.71
CA SER A 16 -15.99 -0.82 -0.50
C SER A 16 -15.29 0.00 0.60
N GLU A 17 -14.16 0.65 0.31
CA GLU A 17 -13.42 1.55 1.22
C GLU A 17 -13.84 3.01 1.01
N THR A 18 -13.86 3.79 2.08
CA THR A 18 -13.97 5.25 1.97
C THR A 18 -12.68 5.82 1.36
N TYR A 19 -12.80 6.95 0.65
CA TYR A 19 -11.63 7.63 0.09
C TYR A 19 -10.55 7.93 1.15
N ILE A 20 -10.96 8.28 2.38
CA ILE A 20 -10.05 8.56 3.49
C ILE A 20 -9.30 7.32 3.94
N GLU A 21 -9.97 6.17 4.07
CA GLU A 21 -9.31 4.90 4.42
C GLU A 21 -8.26 4.52 3.35
N HIS A 22 -8.63 4.64 2.08
CA HIS A 22 -7.71 4.39 0.97
C HIS A 22 -6.51 5.35 1.01
N LEU A 23 -6.76 6.65 1.19
CA LEU A 23 -5.72 7.68 1.25
C LEU A 23 -4.74 7.43 2.40
N VAL A 24 -5.23 7.19 3.62
CA VAL A 24 -4.40 6.95 4.80
C VAL A 24 -3.58 5.67 4.62
N CYS A 25 -4.21 4.61 4.10
CA CYS A 25 -3.54 3.34 3.85
C CYS A 25 -2.41 3.49 2.82
N ALA A 26 -2.71 4.09 1.66
CA ALA A 26 -1.73 4.34 0.61
C ALA A 26 -0.59 5.26 1.08
N ALA A 27 -0.91 6.33 1.81
CA ALA A 27 0.08 7.23 2.39
C ALA A 27 1.01 6.51 3.37
N SER A 28 0.47 5.65 4.25
CA SER A 28 1.25 4.82 5.18
C SER A 28 2.25 3.92 4.45
N TYR A 29 1.85 3.27 3.35
CA TYR A 29 2.79 2.49 2.55
C TYR A 29 3.85 3.36 1.89
N GLY A 30 3.48 4.51 1.34
CA GLY A 30 4.42 5.47 0.77
C GLY A 30 5.50 5.90 1.76
N PHE A 31 5.11 6.29 2.98
CA PHE A 31 6.08 6.66 4.03
C PHE A 31 7.01 5.51 4.41
N LYS A 32 6.48 4.28 4.54
CA LYS A 32 7.29 3.08 4.80
C LYS A 32 8.30 2.81 3.67
N MET A 33 7.90 2.95 2.41
CA MET A 33 8.80 2.79 1.25
C MET A 33 9.89 3.87 1.22
N ILE A 34 9.54 5.12 1.49
CA ILE A 34 10.52 6.22 1.59
C ILE A 34 11.54 5.93 2.70
N PHE A 35 11.07 5.52 3.87
CA PHE A 35 11.94 5.15 4.98
C PHE A 35 12.84 3.96 4.65
N ALA A 36 12.31 2.91 4.01
CA ALA A 36 13.11 1.78 3.53
C ALA A 36 14.19 2.25 2.52
N GLY A 37 13.86 3.18 1.63
CA GLY A 37 14.81 3.82 0.72
C GLY A 37 15.94 4.55 1.45
N PHE A 38 15.61 5.35 2.47
CA PHE A 38 16.64 5.98 3.31
C PHE A 38 17.49 4.95 4.06
N ALA A 39 16.86 3.90 4.58
CA ALA A 39 17.56 2.84 5.30
C ALA A 39 18.61 2.15 4.42
N VAL A 40 18.30 1.83 3.15
CA VAL A 40 19.31 1.22 2.25
C VAL A 40 20.42 2.18 1.84
N ILE A 41 20.12 3.48 1.72
CA ILE A 41 21.15 4.50 1.44
C ILE A 41 22.11 4.62 2.63
N ILE A 42 21.60 4.61 3.86
CA ILE A 42 22.46 4.66 5.04
C ILE A 42 23.25 3.36 5.17
N HIS A 43 22.60 2.21 4.95
CA HIS A 43 23.25 0.89 4.98
C HIS A 43 24.38 0.75 3.96
N SER A 44 24.26 1.36 2.77
CA SER A 44 25.34 1.32 1.76
C SER A 44 26.61 2.06 2.19
N ILE A 45 26.49 3.02 3.11
CA ILE A 45 27.61 3.74 3.73
C ILE A 45 28.06 3.02 5.00
N PHE A 46 27.11 2.55 5.81
CA PHE A 46 27.33 1.88 7.09
C PHE A 46 26.71 0.47 7.06
N PRO A 47 27.46 -0.56 6.61
CA PRO A 47 26.91 -1.89 6.32
C PRO A 47 26.41 -2.66 7.56
N PHE A 48 26.67 -2.17 8.77
CA PHE A 48 26.17 -2.74 10.03
C PHE A 48 24.87 -2.09 10.53
N LEU A 49 24.35 -1.06 9.84
CA LEU A 49 23.12 -0.37 10.21
C LEU A 49 22.00 -0.74 9.23
N PHE A 50 20.79 -0.99 9.74
CA PHE A 50 19.60 -1.30 8.93
C PHE A 50 19.69 -2.56 8.05
N GLU A 51 20.50 -3.55 8.44
CA GLU A 51 20.79 -4.78 7.65
C GLU A 51 19.56 -5.47 7.05
N THR A 52 18.47 -5.61 7.82
CA THR A 52 17.23 -6.27 7.35
C THR A 52 16.07 -5.31 7.15
N THR A 53 16.21 -4.05 7.53
CA THR A 53 15.09 -3.10 7.66
C THR A 53 14.31 -2.93 6.36
N ALA A 54 15.00 -2.74 5.23
CA ALA A 54 14.33 -2.58 3.96
C ALA A 54 13.61 -3.85 3.51
N SER A 55 14.25 -5.01 3.67
CA SER A 55 13.67 -6.32 3.34
C SER A 55 12.41 -6.61 4.15
N ASP A 56 12.45 -6.34 5.46
CA ASP A 56 11.34 -6.60 6.37
C ASP A 56 10.16 -5.67 6.09
N LEU A 57 10.42 -4.38 5.83
CA LEU A 57 9.37 -3.43 5.43
C LEU A 57 8.74 -3.82 4.08
N CYS A 58 9.55 -4.19 3.09
CA CYS A 58 9.04 -4.62 1.79
C CYS A 58 8.16 -5.86 1.90
N LYS A 59 8.58 -6.89 2.65
CA LYS A 59 7.77 -8.09 2.90
C LYS A 59 6.43 -7.73 3.53
N LYS A 60 6.43 -6.85 4.53
CA LYS A 60 5.22 -6.40 5.21
C LYS A 60 4.27 -5.69 4.26
N ILE A 61 4.76 -4.74 3.46
CA ILE A 61 3.93 -4.01 2.49
C ILE A 61 3.35 -4.96 1.44
N VAL A 62 4.17 -5.87 0.90
CA VAL A 62 3.72 -6.82 -0.12
C VAL A 62 2.66 -7.77 0.43
N SER A 63 2.82 -8.26 1.67
CA SER A 63 1.80 -9.07 2.34
C SER A 63 0.50 -8.29 2.52
N ASP A 64 0.57 -7.09 3.12
CA ASP A 64 -0.62 -6.27 3.40
C ASP A 64 -1.38 -5.92 2.10
N VAL A 65 -0.67 -5.58 1.02
CA VAL A 65 -1.27 -5.26 -0.28
C VAL A 65 -1.90 -6.49 -0.92
N LYS A 66 -1.27 -7.66 -0.80
CA LYS A 66 -1.79 -8.93 -1.30
C LYS A 66 -3.06 -9.35 -0.55
N ASP A 67 -3.05 -9.30 0.77
CA ASP A 67 -4.21 -9.67 1.60
C ASP A 67 -5.42 -8.78 1.28
N ARG A 68 -5.18 -7.49 1.02
CA ARG A 68 -6.20 -6.54 0.54
C ARG A 68 -6.71 -6.85 -0.86
N LEU A 69 -5.86 -7.33 -1.76
CA LEU A 69 -6.27 -7.78 -3.10
C LEU A 69 -7.17 -9.02 -2.99
N ASP A 70 -6.74 -10.03 -2.23
CA ASP A 70 -7.47 -11.29 -2.04
C ASP A 70 -8.86 -11.04 -1.43
N SER A 71 -8.93 -10.14 -0.43
CA SER A 71 -10.20 -9.70 0.19
C SER A 71 -11.16 -9.07 -0.83
N SER A 72 -10.65 -8.29 -1.79
CA SER A 72 -11.47 -7.68 -2.84
C SER A 72 -11.99 -8.69 -3.88
N LEU A 73 -11.19 -9.73 -4.17
CA LEU A 73 -11.57 -10.82 -5.08
C LEU A 73 -12.67 -11.70 -4.47
N SER A 74 -12.59 -11.97 -3.16
CA SER A 74 -13.61 -12.74 -2.44
C SER A 74 -14.97 -12.02 -2.36
N GLN A 75 -14.99 -10.69 -2.18
CA GLN A 75 -16.24 -9.90 -2.20
C GLN A 75 -16.90 -9.90 -3.58
N THR A 76 -16.11 -9.77 -4.65
CA THR A 76 -16.62 -9.73 -6.03
C THR A 76 -17.29 -11.06 -6.44
N ASN A 77 -16.74 -12.20 -5.98
CA ASN A 77 -17.31 -13.52 -6.28
C ASN A 77 -18.62 -13.83 -5.53
N SER A 78 -18.88 -13.22 -4.36
CA SER A 78 -20.18 -13.38 -3.66
C SER A 78 -21.33 -12.57 -4.27
N GLN A 79 -21.05 -11.46 -4.98
CA GLN A 79 -22.09 -10.66 -5.63
C GLN A 79 -22.57 -11.21 -6.99
N LYS A 80 -21.91 -12.26 -7.50
CA LYS A 80 -22.22 -12.87 -8.82
C LYS A 80 -23.07 -14.15 -8.73
N ASN A 81 -23.38 -14.62 -7.52
CA ASN A 81 -24.20 -15.81 -7.25
C ASN A 81 -25.59 -15.43 -6.76
#